data_AF-A0A964YE03-F1
#
_entry.id   AF-A0A964YE03-F1
#
_cell.length_a   1.000
_cell.length_b   1.000
_cell.length_c   1.000
_cell.angle_alpha   90.00
_cell.angle_beta   90.00
_cell.angle_gamma   90.00
#
_symmetry.space_group_name_H-M   'P 1'
#
loop_
_entity.id
_entity.type
_entity.pdbx_description
1 polymer ?
#
loop_
_entity_poly.entity_id
_entity_poly.type
_entity_poly.pdbx_seq_one_letter_code
_entity_poly.pdbx_strand_id
1 'polypeptide(L)'
;MKFLGIDLGWSSGASGLCCLQWQGEYLWVLDWQRKLETSDILAWIDQWAPRNEPALVAVDAPTLIPNSTGMRLCDRLTHRYYGRYDAGCYPANLNRPFAKRTVQFGLSLESRGFNHAPTLIPQQGGRYQIEVYPHPATVQLFQLDRIIKYKKGKLEDRCQELEKLRHHLRTTLPILEPPLRYNPQTADNI
;
A
#
# COMPACT_ATOMS: atom_id res chain seq x y z
N MET A 1 5.44 -16.63 2.45
CA MET A 1 4.67 -15.62 3.23
C MET A 1 3.82 -14.79 2.27
N LYS A 2 2.66 -14.29 2.69
CA LYS A 2 1.80 -13.45 1.84
C LYS A 2 1.87 -11.97 2.23
N PHE A 3 1.77 -11.10 1.24
CA PHE A 3 1.78 -9.65 1.39
C PHE A 3 0.56 -9.09 0.67
N LEU A 4 -0.31 -8.39 1.40
CA LEU A 4 -1.55 -7.84 0.90
C LEU A 4 -1.43 -6.31 0.82
N GLY A 5 -1.43 -5.75 -0.37
CA GLY A 5 -1.45 -4.31 -0.60
C GLY A 5 -2.86 -3.77 -0.75
N ILE A 6 -3.21 -2.71 -0.03
CA ILE A 6 -4.54 -2.09 0.01
C ILE A 6 -4.40 -0.59 -0.29
N ASP A 7 -4.75 -0.14 -1.50
CA ASP A 7 -5.01 1.28 -1.81
C ASP A 7 -6.42 1.62 -1.33
N LEU A 8 -6.53 2.05 -0.08
CA LEU A 8 -7.82 2.19 0.60
C LEU A 8 -8.57 3.43 0.08
N GLY A 9 -9.85 3.28 -0.27
CA GLY A 9 -10.73 4.43 -0.51
C GLY A 9 -11.01 5.18 0.80
N TRP A 10 -10.38 6.36 0.99
CA TRP A 10 -10.45 7.12 2.25
C TRP A 10 -11.84 7.68 2.58
N SER A 11 -12.62 8.05 1.56
CA SER A 11 -13.95 8.65 1.72
C SER A 11 -14.98 8.14 0.72
N SER A 12 -14.55 7.83 -0.50
CA SER A 12 -15.38 7.30 -1.58
C SER A 12 -14.52 6.52 -2.56
N GLY A 13 -15.18 5.76 -3.45
CA GLY A 13 -14.53 4.95 -4.47
C GLY A 13 -14.09 3.58 -3.96
N ALA A 14 -13.86 2.68 -4.92
CA ALA A 14 -13.37 1.34 -4.63
C ALA A 14 -11.89 1.37 -4.24
N SER A 15 -11.52 0.49 -3.31
CA SER A 15 -10.14 0.24 -2.92
C SER A 15 -9.48 -0.72 -3.91
N GLY A 16 -8.22 -0.46 -4.24
CA GLY A 16 -7.38 -1.39 -5.02
C GLY A 16 -6.72 -2.40 -4.09
N LEU A 17 -6.79 -3.69 -4.44
CA LEU A 17 -6.25 -4.79 -3.63
C LEU A 17 -5.23 -5.56 -4.48
N CYS A 18 -4.13 -6.01 -3.88
CA CYS A 18 -3.15 -6.88 -4.54
C CYS A 18 -2.60 -7.89 -3.55
N CYS A 19 -2.59 -9.17 -3.90
CA CYS A 19 -2.00 -10.25 -3.12
C CYS A 19 -0.71 -10.72 -3.77
N LEU A 20 0.38 -10.63 -3.01
CA LEU A 20 1.69 -11.17 -3.38
C LEU A 20 2.04 -12.36 -2.48
N GLN A 21 2.76 -13.33 -3.01
CA GLN A 21 3.33 -14.43 -2.24
C GLN A 21 4.83 -14.53 -2.50
N TRP A 22 5.61 -14.44 -1.42
CA TRP A 22 7.02 -14.80 -1.48
C TRP A 22 7.16 -16.33 -1.40
N GLN A 23 7.77 -16.90 -2.44
CA GLN A 23 8.01 -18.33 -2.60
C GLN A 23 9.34 -18.55 -3.31
N GLY A 24 10.25 -19.29 -2.66
CA GLY A 24 11.63 -19.40 -3.13
C GLY A 24 12.31 -18.03 -3.13
N GLU A 25 12.87 -17.64 -4.26
CA GLU A 25 13.53 -16.34 -4.44
C GLU A 25 12.62 -15.28 -5.07
N TYR A 26 11.37 -15.64 -5.39
CA TYR A 26 10.47 -14.79 -6.18
C TYR A 26 9.30 -14.26 -5.35
N LEU A 27 8.82 -13.08 -5.73
CA LEU A 27 7.56 -12.52 -5.27
C LEU A 27 6.52 -12.69 -6.38
N TRP A 28 5.50 -13.51 -6.15
CA TRP A 28 4.48 -13.82 -7.15
C TRP A 28 3.23 -12.98 -6.93
N VAL A 29 2.72 -12.36 -7.99
CA VAL A 29 1.38 -11.77 -7.98
C VAL A 29 0.34 -12.89 -8.11
N LEU A 30 -0.52 -13.01 -7.11
CA LEU A 30 -1.55 -14.06 -7.07
C LEU A 30 -2.93 -13.53 -7.49
N ASP A 31 -3.25 -12.30 -7.11
CA ASP A 31 -4.56 -11.69 -7.31
C ASP A 31 -4.48 -10.18 -7.21
N TRP A 32 -5.35 -9.47 -7.91
CA TRP A 32 -5.68 -8.08 -7.61
C TRP A 32 -7.16 -7.84 -7.90
N GLN A 33 -7.78 -6.99 -7.10
CA GLN A 33 -9.21 -6.71 -7.24
C GLN A 33 -9.49 -5.25 -6.92
N ARG A 34 -10.71 -4.83 -7.24
CA ARG A 34 -11.30 -3.61 -6.70
C ARG A 34 -12.52 -3.96 -5.89
N LYS A 35 -12.57 -3.48 -4.65
CA LYS A 35 -13.73 -3.67 -3.75
C LYS A 35 -14.19 -2.33 -3.19
N LEU A 36 -15.50 -2.10 -3.19
CA LEU A 36 -16.08 -0.88 -2.67
C LEU A 36 -16.26 -0.96 -1.15
N GLU A 37 -16.93 -2.01 -0.70
CA GLU A 37 -17.31 -2.17 0.70
C GLU A 37 -16.15 -2.66 1.55
N THR A 38 -16.04 -2.11 2.76
CA THR A 38 -15.00 -2.52 3.71
C THR A 38 -15.13 -3.98 4.12
N SER A 39 -16.36 -4.50 4.24
CA SER A 39 -16.61 -5.92 4.49
C SER A 39 -16.01 -6.82 3.42
N ASP A 40 -16.11 -6.43 2.14
CA ASP A 40 -15.59 -7.23 1.03
C ASP A 40 -14.06 -7.22 0.99
N ILE A 41 -13.44 -6.09 1.36
CA ILE A 41 -11.99 -5.98 1.52
C ILE A 41 -11.53 -6.91 2.64
N LEU A 42 -12.21 -6.88 3.79
CA LEU A 42 -11.87 -7.72 4.93
C LEU A 42 -12.09 -9.22 4.63
N ALA A 43 -13.15 -9.58 3.92
CA ALA A 43 -13.40 -10.95 3.46
C ALA A 43 -12.30 -11.43 2.50
N TRP A 44 -11.85 -10.57 1.58
CA TRP A 44 -10.73 -10.85 0.69
C TRP A 44 -9.41 -11.05 1.47
N ILE A 45 -9.17 -10.26 2.51
CA ILE A 45 -8.02 -10.45 3.42
C ILE A 45 -8.13 -11.80 4.14
N ASP A 46 -9.31 -12.16 4.66
CA ASP A 46 -9.53 -13.42 5.37
C ASP A 46 -9.34 -14.64 4.44
N GLN A 47 -9.72 -14.52 3.16
CA GLN A 47 -9.49 -15.53 2.12
C GLN A 47 -8.00 -15.73 1.82
N TRP A 48 -7.27 -14.62 1.59
CA TRP A 48 -5.86 -14.72 1.19
C TRP A 48 -4.92 -14.94 2.37
N ALA A 49 -5.24 -14.44 3.56
CA ALA A 49 -4.43 -14.58 4.77
C ALA A 49 -5.23 -15.23 5.93
N PRO A 50 -5.55 -16.53 5.85
CA PRO A 50 -6.17 -17.28 6.94
C PRO A 50 -5.43 -17.08 8.26
N ARG A 51 -6.15 -17.07 9.39
CA ARG A 51 -5.63 -16.64 10.72
C ARG A 51 -4.36 -17.37 11.19
N ASN A 52 -4.17 -18.62 10.76
CA ASN A 52 -3.05 -19.48 11.14
C ASN A 52 -1.81 -19.31 10.24
N GLU A 53 -1.85 -18.43 9.25
CA GLU A 53 -0.72 -18.18 8.33
C GLU A 53 -0.05 -16.82 8.60
N PRO A 54 1.28 -16.73 8.41
CA PRO A 54 1.99 -15.46 8.46
C PRO A 54 1.65 -14.61 7.22
N ALA A 55 1.31 -13.35 7.46
CA ALA A 55 0.98 -12.39 6.41
C ALA A 55 1.23 -10.95 6.86
N LEU A 56 1.49 -10.07 5.89
CA LEU A 56 1.61 -8.64 6.11
C LEU A 56 0.57 -7.89 5.28
N VAL A 57 -0.13 -6.94 5.90
CA VAL A 57 -1.08 -6.05 5.23
C VAL A 57 -0.48 -4.65 5.16
N ALA A 58 -0.23 -4.16 3.95
CA ALA A 58 0.27 -2.82 3.67
C ALA A 58 -0.89 -1.94 3.20
N VAL A 59 -1.19 -0.86 3.92
CA VAL A 59 -2.37 -0.02 3.66
C VAL A 59 -1.93 1.40 3.27
N ASP A 60 -2.36 1.89 2.10
CA ASP A 60 -2.25 3.31 1.70
C ASP A 60 -3.32 4.14 2.42
N ALA A 61 -3.20 4.22 3.75
CA ALA A 61 -4.02 5.05 4.61
C ALA A 61 -3.39 5.19 6.01
N PRO A 62 -3.68 6.28 6.73
CA PRO A 62 -3.31 6.42 8.13
C PRO A 62 -4.21 5.53 9.02
N THR A 63 -3.79 4.30 9.30
CA THR A 63 -4.56 3.35 10.12
C THR A 63 -4.38 3.54 11.62
N LEU A 64 -3.36 4.31 12.05
CA LEU A 64 -3.13 4.69 13.44
C LEU A 64 -2.95 6.21 13.57
N ILE A 65 -3.90 6.88 14.22
CA ILE A 65 -3.91 8.34 14.36
C ILE A 65 -4.04 8.73 15.83
N PRO A 66 -2.94 9.07 16.53
CA PRO A 66 -2.96 9.34 17.96
C PRO A 66 -3.31 10.79 18.32
N ASN A 67 -3.23 11.72 17.37
CA ASN A 67 -3.34 13.16 17.59
C ASN A 67 -4.64 13.75 17.06
N SER A 68 -5.21 14.70 17.80
CA SER A 68 -6.42 15.44 17.41
C SER A 68 -6.19 16.41 16.24
N THR A 69 -5.07 17.12 16.24
CA THR A 69 -4.67 18.10 15.22
C THR A 69 -3.20 17.97 14.84
N GLY A 70 -2.77 18.67 13.79
CA GLY A 70 -1.36 18.70 13.36
C GLY A 70 -0.91 17.46 12.59
N MET A 71 0.40 17.24 12.57
CA MET A 71 1.07 16.13 11.87
C MET A 71 1.56 15.07 12.86
N ARG A 72 1.45 13.79 12.48
CA ARG A 72 2.11 12.70 13.20
C ARG A 72 3.63 12.76 12.98
N LEU A 73 4.38 12.04 13.81
CA LEU A 73 5.83 11.92 13.64
C LEU A 73 6.18 11.35 12.26
N CYS A 74 5.53 10.26 11.84
CA CYS A 74 5.73 9.65 10.52
C CYS A 74 5.44 10.66 9.41
N ASP A 75 4.36 11.43 9.51
CA ASP A 75 4.01 12.42 8.49
C ASP A 75 5.11 13.48 8.35
N ARG A 76 5.61 14.00 9.48
CA ARG A 76 6.67 15.00 9.49
C ARG A 76 7.99 14.46 8.93
N LEU A 77 8.36 13.23 9.28
CA LEU A 77 9.58 12.59 8.77
C LEU A 77 9.48 12.33 7.27
N THR A 78 8.34 11.83 6.79
CA THR A 78 8.08 11.67 5.36
C THR A 78 8.22 12.98 4.62
N HIS A 79 7.59 14.06 5.09
CA HIS A 79 7.78 15.38 4.48
C HIS A 79 9.25 15.84 4.49
N ARG A 80 9.97 15.62 5.59
CA ARG A 80 11.39 16.00 5.71
C ARG A 80 12.28 15.27 4.69
N TYR A 81 12.12 13.96 4.56
CA TYR A 81 12.99 13.14 3.71
C TYR A 81 12.56 13.12 2.24
N TYR A 82 11.26 13.21 1.98
CA TYR A 82 10.69 13.00 0.65
C TYR A 82 10.08 14.26 0.01
N GLY A 83 10.00 15.38 0.74
CA GLY A 83 9.46 16.63 0.22
C GLY A 83 10.18 17.15 -1.03
N ARG A 84 11.50 16.94 -1.14
CA ARG A 84 12.30 17.33 -2.33
C ARG A 84 11.90 16.63 -3.62
N TYR A 85 11.21 15.49 -3.52
CA TYR A 85 10.73 14.70 -4.66
C TYR A 85 9.26 15.00 -5.00
N ASP A 86 8.66 16.04 -4.41
CA ASP A 86 7.21 16.29 -4.40
C ASP A 86 6.40 15.15 -3.72
N ALA A 87 7.04 14.35 -2.87
CA ALA A 87 6.47 13.16 -2.20
C ALA A 87 6.20 13.41 -0.69
N GLY A 88 5.88 14.64 -0.31
CA GLY A 88 5.48 14.97 1.06
C GLY A 88 4.04 14.52 1.35
N CYS A 89 3.80 13.97 2.55
CA CYS A 89 2.46 13.54 2.94
C CYS A 89 1.65 14.66 3.59
N TYR A 90 0.34 14.59 3.42
CA TYR A 90 -0.59 15.47 4.13
C TYR A 90 -0.74 15.05 5.60
N PRO A 91 -0.95 16.00 6.53
CA PRO A 91 -1.18 15.68 7.94
C PRO A 91 -2.42 14.80 8.14
N ALA A 92 -2.24 13.65 8.79
CA ALA A 92 -3.33 12.84 9.30
C ALA A 92 -3.57 13.14 10.79
N ASN A 93 -4.80 13.49 11.15
CA ASN A 93 -5.23 13.75 12.51
C ASN A 93 -6.73 13.44 12.67
N LEU A 94 -7.20 13.27 13.91
CA LEU A 94 -8.56 12.81 14.18
C LEU A 94 -9.65 13.78 13.72
N ASN A 95 -9.32 15.07 13.52
CA ASN A 95 -10.26 16.06 12.99
C ASN A 95 -10.46 15.95 11.46
N ARG A 96 -9.75 15.06 10.76
CA ARG A 96 -9.96 14.81 9.32
C ARG A 96 -11.15 13.89 9.08
N PRO A 97 -11.95 14.12 8.02
CA PRO A 97 -13.16 13.34 7.76
C PRO A 97 -12.89 11.85 7.51
N PHE A 98 -11.69 11.50 6.99
CA PHE A 98 -11.29 10.10 6.75
C PHE A 98 -10.82 9.36 8.02
N ALA A 99 -10.53 10.08 9.12
CA ALA A 99 -9.83 9.52 10.28
C ALA A 99 -10.60 8.35 10.89
N LYS A 100 -11.92 8.51 11.08
CA LYS A 100 -12.77 7.45 11.64
C LYS A 100 -12.69 6.16 10.82
N ARG A 101 -12.88 6.25 9.49
CA ARG A 101 -12.88 5.08 8.59
C ARG A 101 -11.53 4.37 8.57
N THR A 102 -10.45 5.14 8.45
CA THR A 102 -9.08 4.61 8.32
C THR A 102 -8.60 3.96 9.63
N VAL A 103 -8.88 4.57 10.79
CA VAL A 103 -8.60 3.97 12.11
C VAL A 103 -9.46 2.73 12.34
N GLN A 104 -10.75 2.75 12.01
CA GLN A 104 -11.61 1.56 12.12
C GLN A 104 -11.12 0.40 11.25
N PHE A 105 -10.54 0.69 10.08
CA PHE A 105 -9.90 -0.33 9.24
C PHE A 105 -8.67 -0.94 9.95
N GLY A 106 -7.80 -0.11 10.54
CA GLY A 106 -6.66 -0.57 11.36
C GLY A 106 -7.08 -1.49 12.51
N LEU A 107 -8.08 -1.07 13.29
CA LEU A 107 -8.67 -1.88 14.38
C LEU A 107 -9.26 -3.20 13.86
N SER A 108 -9.85 -3.19 12.66
CA SER A 108 -10.39 -4.41 12.02
C SER A 108 -9.28 -5.39 11.62
N LEU A 109 -8.08 -4.91 11.29
CA LEU A 109 -6.90 -5.73 11.07
C LEU A 109 -6.33 -6.26 12.40
N GLU A 110 -6.28 -5.44 13.44
CA GLU A 110 -5.84 -5.86 14.78
C GLU A 110 -6.73 -7.00 15.33
N SER A 111 -8.05 -6.92 15.17
CA SER A 111 -8.97 -8.01 15.56
C SER A 111 -8.78 -9.31 14.76
N ARG A 112 -8.04 -9.26 13.65
CA ARG A 112 -7.57 -10.41 12.84
C ARG A 112 -6.14 -10.83 13.16
N GLY A 113 -5.57 -10.26 14.23
CA GLY A 113 -4.22 -10.55 14.71
C GLY A 113 -3.11 -9.83 13.96
N PHE A 114 -3.42 -8.88 13.08
CA PHE A 114 -2.39 -8.07 12.41
C PHE A 114 -1.94 -6.93 13.32
N ASN A 115 -0.78 -7.08 13.94
CA ASN A 115 -0.23 -6.07 14.84
C ASN A 115 0.48 -4.97 14.05
N HIS A 116 0.39 -3.72 14.50
CA HIS A 116 1.23 -2.66 13.96
C HIS A 116 2.71 -2.98 14.17
N ALA A 117 3.50 -2.86 13.10
CA ALA A 117 4.92 -3.18 13.12
C ALA A 117 5.77 -2.00 12.64
N PRO A 118 6.05 -1.00 13.50
CA PRO A 118 6.92 0.12 13.15
C PRO A 118 8.37 -0.33 12.89
N THR A 119 8.74 -1.50 13.41
CA THR A 119 9.99 -2.20 13.16
C THR A 119 9.68 -3.65 12.81
N LEU A 120 10.30 -4.17 11.77
CA LEU A 120 10.17 -5.55 11.34
C LEU A 120 11.55 -6.21 11.31
N ILE A 121 11.62 -7.44 11.82
CA ILE A 121 12.80 -8.29 11.64
C ILE A 121 12.64 -9.02 10.30
N PRO A 122 13.62 -8.93 9.38
CA PRO A 122 13.54 -9.60 8.08
C PRO A 122 13.24 -11.09 8.22
N GLN A 123 12.33 -11.59 7.37
CA GLN A 123 11.93 -13.00 7.30
C GLN A 123 11.34 -13.60 8.59
N GLN A 124 11.07 -12.79 9.61
CA GLN A 124 10.35 -13.25 10.79
C GLN A 124 8.86 -13.43 10.46
N GLY A 125 8.37 -14.66 10.61
CA GLY A 125 6.95 -14.97 10.47
C GLY A 125 6.11 -14.18 11.50
N GLY A 126 4.89 -13.85 11.11
CA GLY A 126 3.94 -13.15 11.97
C GLY A 126 2.81 -12.54 11.15
N ARG A 127 1.90 -11.87 11.86
CA ARG A 127 0.79 -11.13 11.25
C ARG A 127 0.98 -9.65 11.56
N TYR A 128 1.28 -8.89 10.53
CA TYR A 128 1.64 -7.48 10.66
C TYR A 128 0.76 -6.59 9.79
N GLN A 129 0.55 -5.36 10.25
CA GLN A 129 0.03 -4.28 9.42
C GLN A 129 1.00 -3.08 9.42
N ILE A 130 1.14 -2.44 8.27
CA ILE A 130 1.93 -1.23 8.10
C ILE A 130 1.15 -0.21 7.26
N GLU A 131 1.37 1.08 7.56
CA GLU A 131 0.98 2.16 6.68
C GLU A 131 2.03 2.28 5.56
N VAL A 132 1.59 2.40 4.32
CA VAL A 132 2.48 2.72 3.19
C VAL A 132 2.10 4.06 2.60
N TYR A 133 3.09 4.73 2.02
CA TYR A 133 2.85 5.91 1.21
C TYR A 133 3.44 5.65 -0.20
N PRO A 134 2.59 5.43 -1.23
CA PRO A 134 3.08 4.99 -2.54
C PRO A 134 4.05 5.95 -3.21
N HIS A 135 3.91 7.26 -3.00
CA HIS A 135 4.77 8.25 -3.65
C HIS A 135 6.26 8.14 -3.22
N PRO A 136 6.60 8.15 -1.92
CA PRO A 136 7.97 7.83 -1.49
C PRO A 136 8.44 6.44 -1.91
N ALA A 137 7.55 5.45 -1.88
CA ALA A 137 7.90 4.08 -2.26
C ALA A 137 8.32 4.01 -3.73
N THR A 138 7.57 4.62 -4.65
CA THR A 138 7.93 4.63 -6.09
C THR A 138 9.17 5.45 -6.36
N VAL A 139 9.35 6.59 -5.70
CA VAL A 139 10.59 7.38 -5.76
C VAL A 139 11.80 6.51 -5.40
N GLN A 140 11.73 5.75 -4.31
CA GLN A 140 12.84 4.93 -3.84
C GLN A 140 13.04 3.67 -4.71
N LEU A 141 11.96 2.97 -5.06
CA LEU A 141 12.04 1.71 -5.83
C LEU A 141 12.49 1.95 -7.26
N PHE A 142 12.08 3.06 -7.87
CA PHE A 142 12.37 3.37 -9.28
C PHE A 142 13.44 4.46 -9.45
N GLN A 143 14.08 4.90 -8.35
CA GLN A 143 15.16 5.90 -8.35
C GLN A 143 14.77 7.19 -9.09
N LEU A 144 13.57 7.71 -8.80
CA LEU A 144 13.02 8.88 -9.50
C LEU A 144 13.44 10.18 -8.83
N ASP A 145 13.69 11.21 -9.63
CA ASP A 145 13.95 12.56 -9.13
C ASP A 145 12.68 13.24 -8.57
N ARG A 146 11.49 12.79 -8.97
CA ARG A 146 10.18 13.29 -8.52
C ARG A 146 9.10 12.20 -8.59
N ILE A 147 7.96 12.44 -7.94
CA ILE A 147 6.78 11.57 -8.08
C ILE A 147 6.27 11.51 -9.51
N ILE A 148 5.63 10.38 -9.84
CA ILE A 148 4.79 10.21 -11.02
C ILE A 148 3.39 10.80 -10.73
N LYS A 149 2.92 11.74 -11.56
CA LYS A 149 1.71 12.56 -11.28
C LYS A 149 0.43 11.97 -11.88
N TYR A 150 0.13 10.70 -11.57
CA TYR A 150 -1.02 9.99 -12.16
C TYR A 150 -2.39 10.26 -11.48
N LYS A 151 -2.40 10.84 -10.27
CA LYS A 151 -3.64 11.05 -9.46
C LYS A 151 -4.33 12.41 -9.68
N LYS A 152 -3.64 13.47 -10.15
CA LYS A 152 -4.18 14.84 -10.27
C LYS A 152 -3.78 15.48 -11.60
N GLY A 153 -4.62 16.37 -12.14
CA GLY A 153 -4.38 17.07 -13.42
C GLY A 153 -5.38 16.68 -14.51
N LYS A 154 -5.12 17.12 -15.75
CA LYS A 154 -5.93 16.77 -16.91
C LYS A 154 -5.89 15.26 -17.14
N LEU A 155 -6.96 14.72 -17.74
CA LEU A 155 -7.07 13.28 -17.96
C LEU A 155 -5.93 12.75 -18.83
N GLU A 156 -5.60 13.45 -19.91
CA GLU A 156 -4.51 13.08 -20.83
C GLU A 156 -3.17 12.99 -20.12
N ASP A 157 -2.79 14.02 -19.35
CA ASP A 157 -1.57 14.04 -18.55
C ASP A 157 -1.53 12.87 -17.56
N ARG A 158 -2.65 12.61 -16.88
CA ARG A 158 -2.77 11.51 -15.92
C ARG A 158 -2.61 10.14 -16.58
N CYS A 159 -3.16 9.95 -17.78
CA CYS A 159 -3.00 8.71 -18.54
C CYS A 159 -1.54 8.48 -18.93
N GLN A 160 -0.84 9.51 -19.39
CA GLN A 160 0.59 9.42 -19.70
C GLN A 160 1.43 9.09 -18.46
N GLU A 161 1.17 9.76 -17.34
CA GLU A 161 1.85 9.48 -16.07
C GLU A 161 1.52 8.08 -15.54
N LEU A 162 0.29 7.60 -15.69
CA LEU A 162 -0.07 6.24 -15.33
C LEU A 162 0.70 5.22 -16.17
N GLU A 163 0.89 5.48 -17.45
CA GLU A 163 1.67 4.60 -18.32
C GLU A 163 3.15 4.56 -17.92
N LYS A 164 3.73 5.69 -17.48
CA LYS A 164 5.07 5.70 -16.89
C LYS A 164 5.15 4.82 -15.65
N LEU A 165 4.14 4.89 -14.77
CA LEU A 165 4.08 4.03 -13.58
C LEU A 165 4.03 2.55 -13.98
N ARG A 166 3.16 2.17 -14.92
CA ARG A 166 3.06 0.80 -15.44
C ARG A 166 4.37 0.32 -16.05
N HIS A 167 5.03 1.16 -16.83
CA HIS A 167 6.34 0.85 -17.38
C HIS A 167 7.32 0.47 -16.27
N HIS A 168 7.47 1.29 -15.23
CA HIS A 168 8.34 0.95 -14.10
C HIS A 168 7.93 -0.31 -13.35
N LEU A 169 6.62 -0.55 -13.14
CA LEU A 169 6.12 -1.78 -12.53
C LEU A 169 6.52 -3.02 -13.35
N ARG A 170 6.52 -2.91 -14.69
CA ARG A 170 6.84 -4.01 -15.61
C ARG A 170 8.33 -4.20 -15.84
N THR A 171 9.14 -3.14 -15.79
CA THR A 171 10.57 -3.20 -16.12
C THR A 171 11.48 -3.20 -14.90
N THR A 172 11.07 -2.59 -13.80
CA THR A 172 11.92 -2.43 -12.60
C THR A 172 11.62 -3.48 -11.53
N LEU A 173 10.35 -3.69 -11.16
CA LEU A 173 10.02 -4.66 -10.10
C LEU A 173 10.51 -6.10 -10.39
N PRO A 174 10.52 -6.60 -11.64
CA PRO A 174 11.06 -7.93 -11.94
C PRO A 174 12.58 -8.09 -11.80
N ILE A 175 13.33 -7.00 -11.64
CA ILE A 175 14.79 -7.01 -11.47
C ILE A 175 15.25 -6.53 -10.08
N LEU A 176 14.32 -6.13 -9.21
CA LEU A 176 14.62 -5.87 -7.80
C LEU A 176 14.76 -7.19 -7.01
N GLU A 177 15.21 -7.10 -5.77
CA GLU A 177 15.31 -8.25 -4.86
C GLU A 177 14.26 -8.15 -3.73
N PRO A 178 13.37 -9.15 -3.57
CA PRO A 178 13.15 -10.29 -4.47
C PRO A 178 12.46 -9.88 -5.78
N PRO A 179 12.77 -10.53 -6.92
CA PRO A 179 12.17 -10.20 -8.21
C PRO A 179 10.68 -10.52 -8.25
N LEU A 180 9.89 -9.54 -8.72
CA LEU A 180 8.45 -9.70 -8.92
C LEU A 180 8.17 -10.53 -10.19
N ARG A 181 7.28 -11.52 -10.07
CA ARG A 181 6.81 -12.38 -11.15
C ARG A 181 5.30 -12.31 -11.28
N TYR A 182 4.85 -12.33 -12.53
CA TYR A 182 3.45 -12.36 -12.90
C TYR A 182 3.14 -13.76 -13.43
N ASN A 183 2.02 -14.34 -13.01
CA ASN A 183 1.48 -15.50 -13.70
C ASN A 183 0.99 -15.07 -15.09
N PRO A 184 1.00 -15.94 -16.11
CA PRO A 184 0.52 -15.61 -17.46
C PRO A 184 -0.92 -15.06 -17.45
N GLN A 185 -1.78 -15.59 -16.59
CA GLN A 185 -3.17 -15.14 -16.40
C GLN A 185 -3.30 -13.73 -15.78
N THR A 186 -2.23 -13.24 -15.16
CA THR A 186 -2.09 -11.93 -14.52
C THR A 186 -1.11 -11.02 -15.28
N ALA A 187 -0.67 -11.36 -16.48
CA ALA A 187 0.25 -10.50 -17.24
C ALA A 187 -0.49 -9.47 -18.11
N ASP A 188 -1.69 -9.82 -18.59
CA ASP A 188 -2.41 -9.06 -19.63
C ASP A 188 -3.11 -7.79 -19.15
N ASN A 189 -3.12 -7.53 -17.84
CA ASN A 189 -3.95 -6.51 -17.21
C ASN A 189 -3.15 -5.50 -16.34
N ILE A 190 -1.82 -5.52 -16.42
CA ILE A 190 -0.89 -4.60 -15.73
C ILE A 190 -0.35 -3.56 -16.71
#